data_AF-A0A970MCE9-F1
#
_entry.id   AF-A0A970MCE9-F1
#
_cell.length_a   1.000
_cell.length_b   1.000
_cell.length_c   1.000
_cell.angle_alpha   90.00
_cell.angle_beta   90.00
_cell.angle_gamma   90.00
#
_symmetry.space_group_name_H-M   'P 1'
#
loop_
_entity.id
_entity.type
_entity.pdbx_description
1 polymer ?
#
loop_
_entity_poly.entity_id
_entity_poly.type
_entity_poly.pdbx_seq_one_letter_code
_entity_poly.pdbx_strand_id
1 'polypeptide(L)'
;LSMGGQGSVMYACHRPDVFSVVYAMSAYLYPSPISMYNTEDPVHKEIRKRVADNDAVQYIQNLTEEQARELRSIVWLIDCGDDDFTYKANVEFSLAMKEKKIPLQVRIYDGTHSWAYWRASLRKALVFISANVTGW
;
A
#
# COMPACT_ATOMS: atom_id res chain seq x y z
N LEU A 1 -5.25 4.92 3.79
CA LEU A 1 -4.95 4.14 5.02
C LEU A 1 -5.68 2.81 4.99
N SER A 2 -5.16 1.74 5.61
CA SER A 2 -5.82 0.42 5.69
C SER A 2 -6.25 -0.09 4.29
N MET A 3 -7.52 -0.47 4.11
CA MET A 3 -8.11 -0.81 2.81
C MET A 3 -7.89 0.28 1.76
N GLY A 4 -8.02 1.56 2.12
CA GLY A 4 -7.70 2.67 1.22
C GLY A 4 -6.21 2.77 0.87
N GLY A 5 -5.32 2.25 1.72
CA GLY A 5 -3.89 2.12 1.41
C GLY A 5 -3.63 1.11 0.29
N GLN A 6 -4.31 -0.05 0.33
CA GLN A 6 -4.29 -1.00 -0.80
C GLN A 6 -4.86 -0.39 -2.06
N GLY A 7 -6.01 0.30 -1.94
CA GLY A 7 -6.62 1.01 -3.06
C GLY A 7 -5.65 1.98 -3.74
N SER A 8 -4.94 2.81 -2.97
CA SER A 8 -3.92 3.71 -3.51
C SER A 8 -2.79 2.97 -4.23
N VAL A 9 -2.30 1.87 -3.67
CA VAL A 9 -1.23 1.06 -4.29
C VAL A 9 -1.70 0.46 -5.60
N MET A 10 -2.85 -0.21 -5.60
CA MET A 10 -3.35 -0.93 -6.77
C MET A 10 -3.83 0.03 -7.87
N TYR A 11 -4.40 1.19 -7.51
CA TYR A 11 -4.78 2.20 -8.50
C TYR A 11 -3.55 2.71 -9.25
N ALA A 12 -2.44 3.00 -8.55
CA ALA A 12 -1.21 3.43 -9.17
C ALA A 12 -0.54 2.32 -9.99
N CYS A 13 -0.60 1.07 -9.52
CA CYS A 13 -0.12 -0.09 -10.29
C CYS A 13 -0.86 -0.26 -11.62
N HIS A 14 -2.17 -0.07 -11.63
CA HIS A 14 -2.98 -0.22 -12.84
C HIS A 14 -2.99 1.01 -13.75
N ARG A 15 -2.66 2.19 -13.22
CA ARG A 15 -2.68 3.47 -13.94
C ARG A 15 -1.45 4.32 -13.61
N PRO A 16 -0.23 3.85 -13.95
CA PRO A 16 0.99 4.60 -13.68
C PRO A 16 1.07 5.92 -14.44
N ASP A 17 0.24 6.10 -15.47
CA ASP A 17 0.08 7.33 -16.24
C ASP A 17 -0.66 8.46 -15.49
N VAL A 18 -1.36 8.14 -14.39
CA VAL A 18 -2.20 9.11 -13.66
C VAL A 18 -1.56 9.59 -12.35
N PHE A 19 -0.68 8.79 -11.75
CA PHE A 19 -0.16 9.05 -10.40
C PHE A 19 1.36 9.23 -10.41
N SER A 20 1.83 10.34 -9.84
CA SER A 20 3.27 10.59 -9.65
C SER A 20 3.78 10.22 -8.26
N VAL A 21 2.91 10.18 -7.25
CA VAL A 21 3.28 9.89 -5.85
C VAL A 21 2.22 9.01 -5.19
N VAL A 22 2.66 7.98 -4.47
CA VAL A 22 1.82 7.10 -3.64
C VAL A 22 2.34 7.11 -2.21
N TYR A 23 1.46 7.43 -1.26
CA TYR A 23 1.73 7.35 0.17
C TYR A 23 0.74 6.40 0.84
N ALA A 24 1.18 5.18 1.13
CA ALA A 24 0.34 4.12 1.66
C ALA A 24 0.50 3.99 3.18
N MET A 25 -0.54 4.32 3.94
CA MET A 25 -0.54 4.26 5.41
C MET A 25 -1.17 2.95 5.90
N SER A 26 -0.47 2.17 6.74
CA SER A 26 -0.95 0.89 7.31
C SER A 26 -1.69 0.03 6.27
N ALA A 27 -1.12 -0.17 5.09
CA ALA A 27 -1.88 -0.65 3.95
C ALA A 27 -2.29 -2.11 4.12
N TYR A 28 -3.56 -2.42 3.87
CA TYR A 28 -4.10 -3.78 3.95
C TYR A 28 -3.90 -4.52 2.62
N LEU A 29 -2.64 -4.87 2.34
CA LEU A 29 -2.17 -5.23 0.99
C LEU A 29 -2.61 -6.60 0.47
N TYR A 30 -3.05 -7.48 1.36
CA TYR A 30 -3.65 -8.78 1.03
C TYR A 30 -4.60 -9.21 2.15
N PRO A 31 -5.44 -10.23 1.93
CA PRO A 31 -6.34 -10.72 2.97
C PRO A 31 -5.56 -11.36 4.12
N SER A 32 -5.78 -10.88 5.34
CA SER A 32 -5.36 -11.56 6.57
C SER A 32 -6.58 -11.88 7.44
N PRO A 33 -6.47 -12.81 8.38
CA PRO A 33 -7.53 -13.02 9.37
C PRO A 33 -7.74 -11.74 10.19
N ILE A 34 -8.89 -11.10 10.06
CA ILE A 34 -9.31 -9.96 10.90
C ILE A 34 -10.67 -10.27 11.51
N SER A 35 -10.79 -10.06 12.82
CA SER A 35 -12.03 -10.30 13.58
C SER A 35 -13.21 -9.44 13.14
N MET A 36 -12.96 -8.32 12.47
CA MET A 36 -14.00 -7.41 11.97
C MET A 36 -14.84 -8.02 10.83
N TYR A 37 -14.29 -8.98 10.09
CA TYR A 37 -15.01 -9.56 8.96
C TYR A 37 -15.82 -10.80 9.34
N ASN A 38 -17.13 -10.63 9.51
CA ASN A 38 -18.08 -11.74 9.54
C ASN A 38 -17.93 -12.63 8.28
N THR A 39 -17.54 -13.89 8.44
CA THR A 39 -17.36 -14.85 7.35
C THR A 39 -18.64 -15.34 6.74
N GLU A 40 -19.79 -15.13 7.38
CA GLU A 40 -21.09 -15.52 6.81
C GLU A 40 -21.77 -14.39 6.04
N ASP A 41 -21.33 -13.15 6.23
CA ASP A 41 -21.85 -12.00 5.52
C ASP A 41 -21.36 -12.00 4.04
N PRO A 42 -22.27 -12.00 3.05
CA PRO A 42 -21.90 -12.05 1.64
C PRO A 42 -21.11 -10.81 1.17
N VAL A 43 -21.37 -9.64 1.76
CA VAL A 43 -20.62 -8.41 1.45
C VAL A 43 -19.19 -8.54 1.95
N HIS A 44 -18.99 -9.07 3.17
CA HIS A 44 -17.64 -9.31 3.70
C HIS A 44 -16.89 -10.42 2.94
N LYS A 45 -17.58 -11.45 2.44
CA LYS A 45 -16.99 -12.45 1.52
C LYS A 45 -16.51 -11.77 0.23
N GLU A 46 -17.34 -10.94 -0.37
CA GLU A 46 -17.02 -10.23 -1.61
C GLU A 46 -15.87 -9.23 -1.44
N ILE A 47 -15.86 -8.45 -0.37
CA ILE A 47 -14.75 -7.53 -0.06
C ILE A 47 -13.45 -8.30 0.07
N ARG A 48 -13.43 -9.39 0.86
CA ARG A 48 -12.22 -10.21 1.01
C ARG A 48 -11.77 -10.83 -0.31
N LYS A 49 -12.72 -11.28 -1.13
CA LYS A 49 -12.40 -11.79 -2.47
C LYS A 49 -11.75 -10.70 -3.33
N ARG A 50 -12.27 -9.48 -3.34
CA ARG A 50 -11.68 -8.37 -4.11
C ARG A 50 -10.29 -8.00 -3.62
N VAL A 51 -10.06 -8.01 -2.30
CA VAL A 51 -8.73 -7.81 -1.72
C VAL A 51 -7.79 -8.93 -2.16
N ALA A 52 -8.25 -10.19 -2.21
CA ALA A 52 -7.47 -11.35 -2.65
C ALA A 52 -7.12 -11.28 -4.14
N ASP A 53 -8.11 -10.96 -4.97
CA ASP A 53 -7.95 -10.80 -6.43
C ASP A 53 -7.01 -9.62 -6.77
N ASN A 54 -6.75 -8.72 -5.81
CA ASN A 54 -5.84 -7.59 -5.90
C ASN A 54 -4.75 -7.62 -4.80
N ASP A 55 -4.25 -8.81 -4.46
CA ASP A 55 -3.10 -8.97 -3.57
C ASP A 55 -1.90 -8.19 -4.13
N ALA A 56 -1.52 -7.10 -3.45
CA ALA A 56 -0.50 -6.19 -3.96
C ALA A 56 0.90 -6.81 -3.93
N VAL A 57 1.17 -7.75 -3.01
CA VAL A 57 2.47 -8.42 -2.93
C VAL A 57 2.62 -9.37 -4.11
N GLN A 58 1.63 -10.23 -4.33
CA GLN A 58 1.63 -11.15 -5.46
C GLN A 58 1.62 -10.41 -6.80
N TYR A 59 0.87 -9.30 -6.88
CA TYR A 59 0.84 -8.47 -8.08
C TYR A 59 2.25 -7.99 -8.45
N ILE A 60 2.98 -7.38 -7.51
CA ILE A 60 4.35 -6.91 -7.75
C ILE A 60 5.27 -8.07 -8.11
N GLN A 61 5.22 -9.19 -7.38
CA GLN A 61 6.07 -10.37 -7.65
C GLN A 61 5.88 -10.94 -9.07
N ASN A 62 4.67 -10.85 -9.62
CA ASN A 62 4.34 -11.39 -10.92
C ASN A 62 4.54 -10.42 -12.10
N LEU A 63 4.96 -9.17 -11.84
CA LEU A 63 5.23 -8.20 -12.91
C LEU A 63 6.34 -8.68 -13.85
N THR A 64 6.16 -8.42 -15.15
CA THR A 64 7.27 -8.45 -16.11
C THR A 64 8.23 -7.28 -15.85
N GLU A 65 9.45 -7.34 -16.39
CA GLU A 65 10.41 -6.22 -16.27
C GLU A 65 9.88 -4.93 -16.94
N GLU A 66 9.09 -5.07 -18.01
CA GLU A 66 8.46 -3.93 -18.69
C GLU A 66 7.42 -3.26 -17.80
N GLN A 67 6.50 -4.03 -17.22
CA GLN A 67 5.50 -3.51 -16.29
C GLN A 67 6.15 -2.91 -15.04
N ALA A 68 7.16 -3.56 -14.48
CA ALA A 68 7.90 -3.04 -13.34
C ALA A 68 8.58 -1.69 -13.66
N ARG A 69 9.08 -1.51 -14.89
CA ARG A 69 9.71 -0.27 -15.33
C ARG A 69 8.74 0.91 -15.34
N GLU A 70 7.49 0.70 -15.74
CA GLU A 70 6.45 1.75 -15.71
C GLU A 70 6.25 2.27 -14.29
N LEU A 71 6.25 1.39 -13.29
CA LEU A 71 6.08 1.76 -11.88
C LEU A 71 7.27 2.52 -11.29
N ARG A 72 8.44 2.51 -11.93
CA ARG A 72 9.63 3.27 -11.47
C ARG A 72 9.47 4.79 -11.66
N SER A 73 8.49 5.22 -12.46
CA SER A 73 8.17 6.64 -12.65
C SER A 73 7.43 7.25 -11.45
N ILE A 74 6.86 6.42 -10.58
CA ILE A 74 6.07 6.82 -9.42
C ILE A 74 6.97 6.87 -8.18
N VAL A 75 6.80 7.91 -7.36
CA VAL A 75 7.42 7.98 -6.04
C VAL A 75 6.57 7.20 -5.03
N TRP A 76 7.06 6.04 -4.60
CA TRP A 76 6.36 5.19 -3.64
C TRP A 76 6.85 5.39 -2.20
N LEU A 77 5.91 5.43 -1.26
CA LEU A 77 6.19 5.36 0.17
C LEU A 77 5.17 4.49 0.90
N ILE A 78 5.66 3.61 1.78
CA ILE A 78 4.85 2.93 2.80
C ILE A 78 5.16 3.48 4.20
N ASP A 79 4.11 3.71 4.98
CA ASP A 79 4.14 4.25 6.34
C ASP A 79 3.28 3.34 7.23
N CYS A 80 3.91 2.54 8.08
CA CYS A 80 3.22 1.52 8.87
C CYS A 80 3.74 1.47 10.30
N GLY A 81 2.83 1.25 11.25
CA GLY A 81 3.17 1.02 12.65
C GLY A 81 3.90 -0.31 12.83
N ASP A 82 4.84 -0.39 13.76
CA ASP A 82 5.53 -1.63 14.14
C ASP A 82 4.61 -2.64 14.85
N ASP A 83 3.63 -2.15 15.62
CA ASP A 83 2.59 -2.95 16.28
C ASP A 83 1.31 -3.11 15.45
N ASP A 84 1.33 -2.71 14.17
CA ASP A 84 0.18 -2.81 13.26
C ASP A 84 0.04 -4.25 12.73
N PHE A 85 -1.18 -4.82 12.73
CA PHE A 85 -1.40 -6.17 12.18
C PHE A 85 -1.08 -6.26 10.68
N THR A 86 -1.04 -5.13 9.97
CA THR A 86 -0.64 -5.03 8.56
C THR A 86 0.87 -4.90 8.36
N TYR A 87 1.68 -4.81 9.43
CA TYR A 87 3.13 -4.63 9.36
C TYR A 87 3.80 -5.66 8.45
N LYS A 88 3.52 -6.95 8.67
CA LYS A 88 4.09 -8.04 7.88
C LYS A 88 3.82 -7.87 6.39
N ALA A 89 2.57 -7.56 6.01
CA ALA A 89 2.19 -7.36 4.62
C ALA A 89 2.94 -6.18 3.97
N ASN A 90 3.13 -5.09 4.72
CA ASN A 90 3.88 -3.92 4.24
C ASN A 90 5.39 -4.23 4.08
N VAL A 91 5.97 -5.04 4.97
CA VAL A 91 7.36 -5.52 4.83
C VAL A 91 7.51 -6.41 3.60
N GLU A 92 6.62 -7.39 3.41
CA GLU A 92 6.64 -8.30 2.25
C GLU A 92 6.49 -7.54 0.93
N PHE A 93 5.58 -6.56 0.88
CA PHE A 93 5.47 -5.67 -0.28
C PHE A 93 6.76 -4.91 -0.56
N SER A 94 7.43 -4.41 0.48
CA SER A 94 8.70 -3.70 0.31
C SER A 94 9.80 -4.59 -0.27
N LEU A 95 9.83 -5.87 0.10
CA LEU A 95 10.75 -6.85 -0.45
C LEU A 95 10.43 -7.14 -1.91
N ALA A 96 9.14 -7.35 -2.25
CA ALA A 96 8.71 -7.57 -3.63
C ALA A 96 9.07 -6.38 -4.55
N MET A 97 8.84 -5.15 -4.10
CA MET A 97 9.22 -3.93 -4.83
C MET A 97 10.74 -3.86 -5.05
N LYS A 98 11.54 -4.18 -4.02
CA LYS A 98 13.00 -4.22 -4.11
C LYS A 98 13.50 -5.27 -5.10
N GLU A 99 12.91 -6.47 -5.10
CA GLU A 99 13.25 -7.55 -6.03
C GLU A 99 12.97 -7.17 -7.48
N LYS A 100 11.88 -6.45 -7.74
CA LYS A 100 11.55 -5.87 -9.07
C LYS A 100 12.30 -4.58 -9.39
N LYS A 101 13.20 -4.14 -8.50
CA LYS A 101 13.97 -2.89 -8.63
C LYS A 101 13.06 -1.67 -8.82
N ILE A 102 11.91 -1.65 -8.14
CA ILE A 102 11.01 -0.50 -8.09
C ILE A 102 11.38 0.31 -6.83
N PRO A 103 11.80 1.58 -6.96
CA PRO A 103 12.17 2.40 -5.82
C PRO A 103 10.99 2.57 -4.85
N LEU A 104 11.20 2.24 -3.58
CA LEU A 104 10.22 2.39 -2.51
C LEU A 104 10.89 2.96 -1.27
N GLN A 105 10.26 3.98 -0.67
CA GLN A 105 10.62 4.45 0.67
C GLN A 105 9.80 3.71 1.72
N VAL A 106 10.47 3.25 2.77
CA VAL A 106 9.82 2.59 3.91
C VAL A 106 9.97 3.46 5.15
N ARG A 107 8.88 3.67 5.89
CA ARG A 107 8.86 4.31 7.19
C ARG A 107 8.08 3.44 8.16
N ILE A 108 8.77 2.97 9.19
CA ILE A 108 8.17 2.26 10.31
C ILE A 108 8.30 3.16 11.54
N TYR A 109 7.18 3.39 12.22
CA TYR A 109 7.13 4.18 13.45
C TYR A 109 6.42 3.37 14.54
N ASP A 110 6.64 3.75 15.80
CA ASP A 110 5.83 3.25 16.91
C ASP A 110 4.34 3.50 16.67
N GLY A 111 3.54 2.45 16.78
CA GLY A 111 2.09 2.54 16.89
C GLY A 111 1.31 1.40 16.22
N THR A 112 -0.01 1.44 16.44
CA THR A 112 -0.95 0.41 16.00
C THR A 112 -1.88 0.90 14.89
N HIS A 113 -2.77 0.02 14.43
CA HIS A 113 -3.80 0.29 13.41
C HIS A 113 -4.88 1.27 13.90
N SER A 114 -4.51 2.54 14.07
CA SER A 114 -5.30 3.53 14.81
C SER A 114 -5.39 4.89 14.13
N TRP A 115 -6.44 5.63 14.45
CA TRP A 115 -6.63 7.00 13.98
C TRP A 115 -5.56 7.97 14.48
N ALA A 116 -5.01 7.75 15.67
CA ALA A 116 -3.92 8.56 16.21
C ALA A 116 -2.68 8.46 15.31
N TYR A 117 -2.33 7.23 14.92
CA TYR A 117 -1.25 6.94 13.99
C TYR A 117 -1.50 7.64 12.63
N TRP A 118 -2.64 7.39 11.99
CA TRP A 118 -2.93 7.95 10.66
C TRP A 118 -3.00 9.48 10.65
N ARG A 119 -3.46 10.12 11.73
CA ARG A 119 -3.46 11.59 11.82
C ARG A 119 -2.04 12.15 11.87
N ALA A 120 -1.12 11.46 12.54
CA ALA A 120 0.29 11.83 12.52
C ALA A 120 0.92 11.59 11.14
N SER A 121 0.66 10.42 10.53
CA SER A 121 1.16 10.08 9.19
C SER A 121 0.60 11.00 8.10
N LEU A 122 -0.65 11.47 8.21
CA LEU A 122 -1.24 12.41 7.23
C LEU A 122 -0.45 13.73 7.13
N ARG A 123 0.02 14.27 8.26
CA ARG A 123 0.85 15.49 8.25
C ARG A 123 2.16 15.25 7.49
N LYS A 124 2.80 14.10 7.70
CA LYS A 124 4.02 13.69 6.98
C LYS A 124 3.73 13.50 5.49
N ALA A 125 2.60 12.87 5.16
CA ALA A 125 2.18 12.61 3.79
C ALA A 125 1.96 13.88 2.99
N LEU A 126 1.29 14.89 3.55
CA LEU A 126 1.06 16.16 2.86
C LEU A 126 2.38 16.86 2.51
N VAL A 127 3.33 16.90 3.45
CA VAL A 127 4.67 17.46 3.21
C VAL A 127 5.42 16.66 2.15
N PHE A 128 5.39 15.33 2.26
CA PHE A 128 6.07 14.44 1.32
C PHE A 128 5.51 14.57 -0.10
N ILE A 129 4.18 14.52 -0.26
CA ILE A 129 3.52 14.65 -1.56
C ILE A 129 3.82 16.02 -2.16
N SER A 130 3.72 17.11 -1.38
CA SER A 130 4.01 18.46 -1.86
C SER A 130 5.45 18.61 -2.36
N ALA A 131 6.41 17.90 -1.78
CA ALA A 131 7.81 17.96 -2.18
C ALA A 131 8.15 17.11 -3.42
N ASN A 132 7.33 16.09 -3.72
CA ASN A 132 7.61 15.10 -4.78
C ASN A 132 6.65 15.19 -5.96
N VAL A 133 5.54 15.93 -5.85
CA VAL A 133 4.68 16.17 -7.00
C VAL A 133 5.42 17.04 -8.02
N THR A 134 5.67 16.49 -9.20
CA THR A 134 6.32 17.18 -10.31
C THR A 134 5.27 17.50 -11.39
N GLY A 135 5.44 18.61 -12.11
CA GLY A 135 4.58 18.96 -13.26
C GLY A 135 3.53 20.04 -13.02
N TRP A 136 3.81 20.98 -12.12
CA TRP A 136 3.17 22.30 -12.10
C TRP A 136 4.09 23.34 -12.72
#